data_AF-A2R6Y3-F1
#
_entry.id   AF-A2R6Y3-F1
#
_cell.length_a   1.000
_cell.length_b   1.000
_cell.length_c   1.000
_cell.angle_alpha   90.00
_cell.angle_beta   90.00
_cell.angle_gamma   90.00
#
_symmetry.space_group_name_H-M   'P 1'
#
loop_
_entity.id
_entity.type
_entity.pdbx_description
1 polymer ?
#
loop_
_entity_poly.entity_id
_entity_poly.type
_entity_poly.pdbx_seq_one_letter_code
_entity_poly.pdbx_strand_id
1 'polypeptide(L)'
;MGKSDPNLQEFLHPLSIDHHTLYNLSHRLSYTYRELAASSSEQFFPTAITRLPTGHETGRYLAVYLGLSYLRVAFIELLGDQPVGRQPHVRRTLEKAWPIEERLRRDQARSLFAWIGDCIAEVIADDLANSRGDPPKELIMGISFCFPTKQKFLNEAILMPTGKGFALNSSLNLHQALLDGYECHTRRSDQDSSDMPAKRRKTYCLPKLKVTVMTNDTVATLASLAYSIRALPNTRVVMGLIVGAGCNSAIPMKLADLQESKVAHIREKQPEADETVVSTEWTLHGATGPLEELGIVTKWDAELEEHSNRPGFQPLEYMVGGRYIGELVRIICYDWFHEAKNIPRSSMPKKLVERDCLSTDFLSLVVASSSSNEHLAVALSNHLPSPSSSDWIWTPELAGHIRMIAAAVQERSSALVAAATVGLLACTGEVKLKSTSRLETDDKSSGPSKSMSTQNDTVPNPESLTPGWRKGPEELVVAVSGGVIQHYPHYKDRIQRHIDRLILSAGPQGEGKSVFLREASDGGIVGVGVLAGTAAGEIQEIIGSTLESERS
;
A
#
# COMPACT_ATOMS: atom_id res chain seq x y z
N MET A 1 -19.05 -11.57 -25.82
CA MET A 1 -17.90 -12.35 -25.34
C MET A 1 -17.67 -13.48 -26.33
N GLY A 2 -16.56 -13.47 -27.06
CA GLY A 2 -16.18 -14.58 -27.94
C GLY A 2 -15.90 -15.85 -27.12
N LYS A 3 -16.07 -17.03 -27.72
CA LYS A 3 -15.69 -18.30 -27.09
C LYS A 3 -14.20 -18.27 -26.77
N SER A 4 -13.82 -18.65 -25.55
CA SER A 4 -12.42 -18.72 -25.10
C SER A 4 -11.66 -19.80 -25.87
N ASP A 5 -10.43 -19.52 -26.34
CA ASP A 5 -9.53 -20.54 -26.92
C ASP A 5 -9.14 -21.51 -25.80
N PRO A 6 -9.56 -22.79 -25.85
CA PRO A 6 -9.26 -23.76 -24.81
C PRO A 6 -7.75 -24.01 -24.66
N ASN A 7 -6.98 -23.88 -25.75
CA ASN A 7 -5.51 -24.03 -25.68
C ASN A 7 -4.88 -22.91 -24.86
N LEU A 8 -5.41 -21.68 -24.96
CA LEU A 8 -4.92 -20.56 -24.16
C LEU A 8 -5.30 -20.74 -22.69
N GLN A 9 -6.48 -21.28 -22.38
CA GLN A 9 -6.86 -21.54 -21.00
C GLN A 9 -5.95 -22.57 -20.33
N GLU A 10 -5.64 -23.66 -21.03
CA GLU A 10 -4.68 -24.66 -20.56
C GLU A 10 -3.27 -24.07 -20.40
N PHE A 11 -2.82 -23.27 -21.37
CA PHE A 11 -1.55 -22.55 -21.28
C PHE A 11 -1.47 -21.64 -20.06
N LEU A 12 -2.55 -20.93 -19.72
CA LEU A 12 -2.62 -20.02 -18.57
C LEU A 12 -2.95 -20.71 -17.24
N HIS A 13 -3.16 -22.03 -17.23
CA HIS A 13 -3.47 -22.78 -16.01
C HIS A 13 -2.48 -22.54 -14.85
N PRO A 14 -1.15 -22.39 -15.07
CA PRO A 14 -0.22 -22.08 -13.99
C PRO A 14 -0.48 -20.76 -13.25
N LEU A 15 -1.25 -19.82 -13.82
CA LEU A 15 -1.65 -18.58 -13.14
C LEU A 15 -2.87 -18.78 -12.23
N SER A 16 -3.60 -19.88 -12.40
CA SER A 16 -4.81 -20.16 -11.63
C SER A 16 -4.44 -20.64 -10.22
N ILE A 17 -4.90 -19.92 -9.20
CA ILE A 17 -4.73 -20.31 -7.80
C ILE A 17 -6.11 -20.74 -7.31
N ASP A 18 -6.25 -22.00 -6.92
CA ASP A 18 -7.48 -22.49 -6.35
C ASP A 18 -7.71 -21.91 -4.94
N HIS A 19 -8.98 -21.92 -4.51
CA HIS A 19 -9.40 -21.31 -3.26
C HIS A 19 -8.73 -21.95 -2.02
N HIS A 20 -8.48 -23.26 -2.03
CA HIS A 20 -7.85 -23.95 -0.91
C HIS A 20 -6.37 -23.55 -0.78
N THR A 21 -5.64 -23.50 -1.90
CA THR A 21 -4.26 -23.00 -1.93
C THR A 21 -4.19 -21.56 -1.44
N LEU A 22 -5.15 -20.70 -1.84
CA LEU A 22 -5.20 -19.32 -1.40
C LEU A 22 -5.47 -19.19 0.12
N TYR A 23 -6.35 -20.03 0.67
CA TYR A 23 -6.60 -20.09 2.10
C TYR A 23 -5.36 -20.56 2.89
N ASN A 24 -4.67 -21.58 2.38
CA ASN A 24 -3.42 -22.07 2.97
C ASN A 24 -2.33 -21.00 2.92
N LEU A 25 -2.26 -20.23 1.83
CA LEU A 25 -1.35 -19.08 1.72
C LEU A 25 -1.63 -18.06 2.82
N SER A 26 -2.88 -17.60 3.01
CA SER A 26 -3.24 -16.69 4.10
C SER A 26 -2.85 -17.22 5.48
N HIS A 27 -3.12 -18.51 5.72
CA HIS A 27 -2.77 -19.16 6.98
C HIS A 27 -1.25 -19.16 7.20
N ARG A 28 -0.44 -19.61 6.23
CA ARG A 28 1.03 -19.62 6.35
C ARG A 28 1.62 -18.22 6.49
N LEU A 29 1.16 -17.26 5.68
CA LEU A 29 1.59 -15.87 5.79
C LEU A 29 1.34 -15.29 7.19
N SER A 30 0.24 -15.66 7.85
CA SER A 30 -0.01 -15.20 9.23
C SER A 30 1.05 -15.63 10.24
N TYR A 31 1.61 -16.84 10.09
CA TYR A 31 2.72 -17.32 10.92
C TYR A 31 4.04 -16.65 10.52
N THR A 32 4.34 -16.60 9.22
CA THR A 32 5.53 -15.93 8.70
C THR A 32 5.61 -14.48 9.20
N TYR A 33 4.52 -13.73 9.12
CA TYR A 33 4.46 -12.35 9.57
C TYR A 33 4.66 -12.21 11.08
N ARG A 34 4.11 -13.13 11.88
CA ARG A 34 4.30 -13.15 13.33
C ARG A 34 5.76 -13.40 13.70
N GLU A 35 6.40 -14.36 13.05
CA GLU A 35 7.83 -14.65 13.25
C GLU A 35 8.70 -13.45 12.84
N LEU A 36 8.41 -12.82 11.71
CA LEU A 36 9.16 -11.63 11.25
C LEU A 36 8.99 -10.43 12.19
N ALA A 37 7.78 -10.20 12.69
CA ALA A 37 7.51 -9.16 13.68
C ALA A 37 8.35 -9.36 14.95
N ALA A 38 8.39 -10.60 15.45
CA ALA A 38 9.07 -10.98 16.69
C ALA A 38 10.60 -11.08 16.57
N SER A 39 11.16 -11.37 15.38
CA SER A 39 12.58 -11.76 15.25
C SER A 39 13.40 -11.05 14.18
N SER A 40 12.79 -10.52 13.10
CA SER A 40 13.55 -10.02 11.94
C SER A 40 13.99 -8.57 12.10
N SER A 41 15.27 -8.23 11.92
CA SER A 41 15.73 -6.83 11.92
C SER A 41 15.50 -6.08 10.59
N GLU A 42 15.04 -6.78 9.56
CA GLU A 42 15.02 -6.29 8.18
C GLU A 42 13.61 -6.12 7.58
N GLN A 43 12.56 -6.36 8.37
CA GLN A 43 11.15 -6.13 8.00
C GLN A 43 10.30 -5.83 9.23
N PHE A 44 9.03 -5.47 9.05
CA PHE A 44 8.11 -5.12 10.15
C PHE A 44 8.72 -4.03 11.03
N PHE A 45 8.84 -2.83 10.48
CA PHE A 45 9.47 -1.68 11.09
C PHE A 45 8.46 -0.87 11.90
N PRO A 46 8.58 -0.84 13.24
CA PRO A 46 7.77 0.02 14.08
C PRO A 46 8.04 1.48 13.75
N THR A 47 6.99 2.28 13.79
CA THR A 47 7.10 3.74 13.72
C THR A 47 7.02 4.33 15.13
N ALA A 48 7.27 5.63 15.26
CA ALA A 48 7.03 6.33 16.51
C ALA A 48 5.55 6.74 16.69
N ILE A 49 4.64 6.24 15.85
CA ILE A 49 3.20 6.52 15.90
C ILE A 49 2.53 5.43 16.73
N THR A 50 2.24 5.74 17.99
CA THR A 50 1.65 4.82 18.97
C THR A 50 0.15 4.98 19.15
N ARG A 51 -0.45 5.99 18.52
CA ARG A 51 -1.90 6.23 18.53
C ARG A 51 -2.34 6.72 17.16
N LEU A 52 -3.48 6.22 16.69
CA LEU A 52 -4.13 6.73 15.49
C LEU A 52 -4.85 8.05 15.78
N PRO A 53 -5.04 8.91 14.77
CA PRO A 53 -5.78 10.16 14.93
C PRO A 53 -7.21 9.91 15.40
N THR A 54 -7.69 10.84 16.22
CA THR A 54 -8.97 10.77 16.91
C THR A 54 -10.14 11.32 16.08
N GLY A 55 -9.87 12.15 15.07
CA GLY A 55 -10.89 12.92 14.36
C GLY A 55 -11.11 14.32 14.95
N HIS A 56 -10.63 14.58 16.18
CA HIS A 56 -10.77 15.87 16.85
C HIS A 56 -9.62 16.83 16.54
N GLU A 57 -8.59 16.38 15.83
CA GLU A 57 -7.47 17.22 15.42
C GLU A 57 -7.97 18.39 14.56
N THR A 58 -7.48 19.59 14.86
CA THR A 58 -7.79 20.83 14.15
C THR A 58 -6.51 21.56 13.79
N GLY A 59 -6.57 22.49 12.84
CA GLY A 59 -5.45 23.35 12.45
C GLY A 59 -5.03 23.17 11.00
N ARG A 60 -4.05 23.95 10.56
CA ARG A 60 -3.58 23.98 9.17
C ARG A 60 -2.09 23.64 9.10
N TYR A 61 -1.77 22.63 8.30
CA TYR A 61 -0.45 22.02 8.24
C TYR A 61 0.04 21.89 6.80
N LEU A 62 1.35 22.05 6.61
CA LEU A 62 1.97 21.76 5.32
C LEU A 62 2.19 20.24 5.20
N ALA A 63 1.69 19.65 4.12
CA ALA A 63 1.82 18.23 3.83
C ALA A 63 2.60 18.03 2.55
N VAL A 64 3.58 17.13 2.59
CA VAL A 64 4.40 16.76 1.44
C VAL A 64 4.29 15.26 1.20
N TYR A 65 4.06 14.87 -0.05
CA TYR A 65 4.05 13.47 -0.46
C TYR A 65 5.06 13.28 -1.57
N LEU A 66 6.10 12.48 -1.30
CA LEU A 66 7.09 12.07 -2.28
C LEU A 66 6.76 10.65 -2.79
N GLY A 67 6.07 10.61 -3.93
CA GLY A 67 5.79 9.38 -4.67
C GLY A 67 6.96 8.92 -5.53
N LEU A 68 6.76 7.84 -6.29
CA LEU A 68 7.77 7.37 -7.26
C LEU A 68 7.81 8.20 -8.54
N SER A 69 6.66 8.78 -8.93
CA SER A 69 6.50 9.52 -10.19
C SER A 69 6.19 11.00 -9.99
N TYR A 70 5.69 11.39 -8.81
CA TYR A 70 5.26 12.76 -8.54
C TYR A 70 5.63 13.19 -7.11
N LEU A 71 6.01 14.45 -6.96
CA LEU A 71 6.01 15.18 -5.70
C LEU A 71 4.72 15.99 -5.61
N ARG A 72 4.03 15.93 -4.47
CA ARG A 72 2.88 16.78 -4.17
C ARG A 72 3.11 17.54 -2.88
N VAL A 73 2.74 18.81 -2.87
CA VAL A 73 2.84 19.69 -1.71
C VAL A 73 1.50 20.40 -1.56
N ALA A 74 0.91 20.33 -0.36
CA ALA A 74 -0.39 20.93 -0.10
C ALA A 74 -0.48 21.48 1.33
N PHE A 75 -1.32 22.50 1.51
CA PHE A 75 -1.81 22.87 2.83
C PHE A 75 -3.09 22.10 3.16
N ILE A 76 -3.02 21.32 4.24
CA ILE A 76 -4.08 20.46 4.76
C ILE A 76 -4.64 21.11 6.01
N GLU A 77 -5.93 21.42 6.00
CA GLU A 77 -6.65 21.98 7.12
C GLU A 77 -7.59 20.94 7.71
N LEU A 78 -7.39 20.65 8.99
CA LEU A 78 -8.17 19.72 9.78
C LEU A 78 -9.31 20.49 10.46
N LEU A 79 -10.54 20.03 10.25
CA LEU A 79 -11.75 20.72 10.70
C LEU A 79 -12.32 20.17 12.02
N GLY A 80 -11.68 19.13 12.56
CA GLY A 80 -12.11 18.44 13.78
C GLY A 80 -13.43 17.69 13.59
N ASP A 81 -14.11 17.45 14.70
CA ASP A 81 -15.39 16.75 14.73
C ASP A 81 -16.49 17.61 14.09
N GLN A 82 -16.98 17.16 12.93
CA GLN A 82 -18.05 17.82 12.18
C GLN A 82 -19.29 16.93 12.16
N PRO A 83 -20.52 17.50 12.22
CA PRO A 83 -21.74 16.72 12.16
C PRO A 83 -21.77 15.81 10.93
N VAL A 84 -22.11 14.54 11.16
CA VAL A 84 -22.17 13.51 10.12
C VAL A 84 -22.97 13.99 8.91
N GLY A 85 -22.32 14.00 7.74
CA GLY A 85 -23.02 14.11 6.45
C GLY A 85 -23.02 15.46 5.74
N ARG A 86 -22.18 16.46 6.09
CA ARG A 86 -22.19 17.75 5.34
C ARG A 86 -20.88 18.33 4.79
N GLN A 87 -19.68 17.87 5.13
CA GLN A 87 -18.42 18.34 4.52
C GLN A 87 -17.30 17.28 4.69
N PRO A 88 -16.23 17.31 3.89
CA PRO A 88 -15.03 16.53 4.19
C PRO A 88 -14.40 17.03 5.51
N HIS A 89 -13.98 16.12 6.40
CA HIS A 89 -13.28 16.46 7.66
C HIS A 89 -11.95 17.19 7.44
N VAL A 90 -11.48 17.20 6.18
CA VAL A 90 -10.23 17.83 5.75
C VAL A 90 -10.51 18.77 4.59
N ARG A 91 -9.97 20.00 4.66
CA ARG A 91 -9.96 20.97 3.55
C ARG A 91 -8.55 21.12 2.98
N ARG A 92 -8.43 21.10 1.65
CA ARG A 92 -7.17 21.41 0.95
C ARG A 92 -7.22 22.82 0.41
N THR A 93 -6.36 23.70 0.91
CA THR A 93 -6.44 25.13 0.58
C THR A 93 -5.54 25.54 -0.58
N LEU A 94 -4.41 24.85 -0.77
CA LEU A 94 -3.45 25.09 -1.84
C LEU A 94 -2.71 23.79 -2.09
N GLU A 95 -2.62 23.36 -3.35
CA GLU A 95 -1.92 22.13 -3.73
C GLU A 95 -1.21 22.32 -5.07
N LYS A 96 0.01 21.79 -5.16
CA LYS A 96 0.77 21.69 -6.41
C LYS A 96 1.41 20.31 -6.53
N ALA A 97 1.58 19.86 -7.77
CA ALA A 97 2.15 18.57 -8.11
C ALA A 97 3.18 18.70 -9.23
N TRP A 98 4.31 18.01 -9.11
CA TRP A 98 5.37 18.01 -10.11
C TRP A 98 5.78 16.58 -10.46
N PRO A 99 5.91 16.24 -11.76
CA PRO A 99 6.47 14.97 -12.17
C PRO A 99 7.96 14.89 -11.81
N ILE A 100 8.39 13.74 -11.29
CA ILE A 100 9.79 13.46 -10.96
C ILE A 100 10.49 13.00 -12.23
N GLU A 101 11.29 13.90 -12.81
CA GLU A 101 12.11 13.61 -13.98
C GLU A 101 13.08 12.44 -13.73
N GLU A 102 13.34 11.64 -14.77
CA GLU A 102 14.24 10.48 -14.69
C GLU A 102 15.64 10.85 -14.16
N ARG A 103 16.16 12.02 -14.54
CA ARG A 103 17.46 12.52 -14.03
C ARG A 103 17.45 12.63 -12.50
N LEU A 104 16.38 13.15 -11.90
CA LEU A 104 16.28 13.35 -10.45
C LEU A 104 16.23 12.02 -9.69
N ARG A 105 15.76 10.96 -10.34
CA ARG A 105 15.77 9.60 -9.78
C ARG A 105 17.17 8.97 -9.83
N ARG A 106 18.00 9.35 -10.80
CA ARG A 106 19.36 8.83 -11.01
C ARG A 106 20.46 9.71 -10.40
N ASP A 107 20.16 10.97 -10.14
CA ASP A 107 21.09 11.94 -9.58
C ASP A 107 21.39 11.65 -8.09
N GLN A 108 22.44 12.29 -7.57
CA GLN A 108 22.76 12.23 -6.14
C GLN A 108 21.62 12.83 -5.30
N ALA A 109 21.45 12.30 -4.08
CA ALA A 109 20.43 12.73 -3.12
C ALA A 109 20.33 14.26 -3.00
N ARG A 110 21.46 14.97 -2.95
CA ARG A 110 21.50 16.44 -2.85
C ARG A 110 20.69 17.15 -3.94
N SER A 111 20.76 16.67 -5.19
CA SER A 111 20.02 17.28 -6.30
C SER A 111 18.52 17.07 -6.17
N LEU A 112 18.09 15.86 -5.77
CA LEU A 112 16.69 15.55 -5.53
C LEU A 112 16.11 16.41 -4.40
N PHE A 113 16.81 16.50 -3.26
CA PHE A 113 16.31 17.25 -2.10
C PHE A 113 16.37 18.77 -2.31
N ALA A 114 17.33 19.29 -3.06
CA ALA A 114 17.31 20.69 -3.49
C ALA A 114 16.07 21.00 -4.34
N TRP A 115 15.73 20.12 -5.29
CA TRP A 115 14.51 20.26 -6.09
C TRP A 115 13.23 20.15 -5.24
N ILE A 116 13.18 19.23 -4.27
CA ILE A 116 12.07 19.15 -3.30
C ILE A 116 11.95 20.46 -2.52
N GLY A 117 13.07 21.02 -2.06
CA GLY A 117 13.12 22.31 -1.38
C GLY A 117 12.57 23.45 -2.22
N ASP A 118 12.95 23.52 -3.50
CA ASP A 118 12.43 24.50 -4.47
C ASP A 118 10.91 24.37 -4.65
N CYS A 119 10.38 23.15 -4.79
CA CYS A 119 8.94 22.91 -4.92
C CYS A 119 8.16 23.29 -3.65
N ILE A 120 8.68 22.96 -2.47
CA ILE A 120 8.07 23.36 -1.18
C ILE A 120 8.05 24.89 -1.05
N ALA A 121 9.18 25.54 -1.35
CA ALA A 121 9.30 26.98 -1.30
C ALA A 121 8.31 27.68 -2.24
N GLU A 122 8.08 27.12 -3.42
CA GLU A 122 7.09 27.63 -4.37
C GLU A 122 5.65 27.63 -3.79
N VAL A 123 5.25 26.57 -3.08
CA VAL A 123 3.90 26.53 -2.44
C VAL A 123 3.80 27.53 -1.30
N ILE A 124 4.82 27.60 -0.45
CA ILE A 124 4.82 28.52 0.70
C ILE A 124 4.81 29.97 0.23
N ALA A 125 5.61 30.30 -0.78
CA ALA A 125 5.65 31.66 -1.33
C ALA A 125 4.29 32.09 -1.90
N ASP A 126 3.62 31.19 -2.64
CA ASP A 126 2.28 31.46 -3.18
C ASP A 126 1.24 31.61 -2.06
N ASP A 127 1.32 30.82 -0.99
CA ASP A 127 0.44 30.96 0.17
C ASP A 127 0.61 32.30 0.88
N LEU A 128 1.87 32.71 1.10
CA LEU A 128 2.20 33.99 1.74
C LEU A 128 1.82 35.20 0.89
N ALA A 129 1.96 35.11 -0.44
CA ALA A 129 1.56 36.17 -1.35
C ALA A 129 0.04 36.43 -1.33
N ASN A 130 -0.76 35.40 -1.01
CA ASN A 130 -2.22 35.49 -0.92
C ASN A 130 -2.74 35.69 0.52
N SER A 131 -1.86 35.58 1.52
CA SER A 131 -2.20 35.73 2.93
C SER A 131 -2.14 37.20 3.37
N ARG A 132 -3.08 37.63 4.21
CA ARG A 132 -3.15 39.02 4.72
C ARG A 132 -2.46 39.22 6.08
N GLY A 133 -1.73 38.21 6.57
CA GLY A 133 -1.08 38.23 7.88
C GLY A 133 0.44 38.08 7.78
N ASP A 134 1.12 38.37 8.90
CA ASP A 134 2.56 38.15 8.98
C ASP A 134 2.91 36.66 8.82
N PRO A 135 3.97 36.33 8.07
CA PRO A 135 4.41 34.95 7.93
C PRO A 135 4.81 34.39 9.30
N PRO A 136 4.42 33.14 9.63
CA PRO A 136 4.84 32.52 10.88
C PRO A 136 6.37 32.34 10.89
N LYS A 137 6.98 32.24 12.08
CA LYS A 137 8.43 31.98 12.19
C LYS A 137 8.78 30.58 11.67
N GLU A 138 7.91 29.61 11.95
CA GLU A 138 8.06 28.21 11.55
C GLU A 138 6.73 27.67 11.01
N LEU A 139 6.81 26.84 9.96
CA LEU A 139 5.67 26.11 9.40
C LEU A 139 5.71 24.65 9.85
N ILE A 140 4.66 24.22 10.54
CA ILE A 140 4.50 22.82 10.95
C ILE A 140 4.18 22.00 9.72
N MET A 141 4.93 20.91 9.53
CA MET A 141 4.74 20.04 8.39
C MET A 141 4.86 18.55 8.71
N GLY A 142 4.22 17.76 7.84
CA GLY A 142 4.38 16.32 7.73
C GLY A 142 4.82 15.92 6.32
N ILE A 143 5.60 14.85 6.21
CA ILE A 143 6.04 14.31 4.92
C ILE A 143 5.95 12.79 4.87
N SER A 144 5.39 12.27 3.77
CA SER A 144 5.34 10.83 3.49
C SER A 144 6.21 10.46 2.31
N PHE A 145 6.82 9.28 2.40
CA PHE A 145 7.70 8.72 1.39
C PHE A 145 7.18 7.37 0.92
N CYS A 146 7.19 7.14 -0.39
CA CYS A 146 7.00 5.81 -0.97
C CYS A 146 8.24 4.90 -0.83
N PHE A 147 9.12 5.15 0.15
CA PHE A 147 10.34 4.38 0.37
C PHE A 147 10.27 3.58 1.67
N PRO A 148 11.00 2.45 1.75
CA PRO A 148 11.18 1.74 3.02
C PRO A 148 12.04 2.60 3.95
N THR A 149 11.60 2.80 5.20
CA THR A 149 12.31 3.63 6.19
C THR A 149 12.42 2.96 7.55
N LYS A 150 13.52 3.23 8.27
CA LYS A 150 13.67 2.94 9.72
C LYS A 150 13.43 4.25 10.48
N GLN A 151 12.63 4.19 11.54
CA GLN A 151 12.24 5.37 12.31
C GLN A 151 12.50 5.15 13.79
N LYS A 152 13.10 6.15 14.45
CA LYS A 152 13.26 6.20 15.92
C LYS A 152 12.48 7.34 16.57
N PHE A 153 12.15 8.36 15.78
CA PHE A 153 11.46 9.57 16.17
C PHE A 153 10.40 9.88 15.12
N LEU A 154 9.34 10.60 15.51
CA LEU A 154 8.28 10.98 14.57
C LEU A 154 8.81 11.84 13.42
N ASN A 155 9.73 12.76 13.72
CA ASN A 155 10.26 13.73 12.77
C ASN A 155 11.50 13.25 12.00
N GLU A 156 11.94 12.00 12.17
CA GLU A 156 13.15 11.47 11.54
C GLU A 156 12.88 10.12 10.86
N ALA A 157 13.46 9.95 9.67
CA ALA A 157 13.42 8.70 8.94
C ALA A 157 14.77 8.44 8.27
N ILE A 158 15.29 7.22 8.44
CA ILE A 158 16.49 6.74 7.77
C ILE A 158 16.09 5.85 6.61
N LEU A 159 16.57 6.17 5.41
CA LEU A 159 16.28 5.41 4.21
C LEU A 159 16.91 4.01 4.26
N MET A 160 16.12 2.99 3.95
CA MET A 160 16.61 1.62 3.79
C MET A 160 16.92 1.29 2.33
N PRO A 161 17.63 0.16 2.07
CA PRO A 161 17.76 -0.34 0.71
C PRO A 161 16.40 -0.42 0.00
N THR A 162 16.33 0.16 -1.20
CA THR A 162 15.08 0.22 -1.98
C THR A 162 15.30 -0.34 -3.39
N GLY A 163 14.31 -1.04 -3.92
CA GLY A 163 14.24 -1.51 -5.31
C GLY A 163 13.56 -0.51 -6.26
N LYS A 164 13.10 0.63 -5.73
CA LYS A 164 12.14 1.53 -6.40
C LYS A 164 12.72 2.50 -7.43
N GLY A 165 13.95 2.24 -7.90
CA GLY A 165 14.56 2.95 -9.03
C GLY A 165 15.14 4.33 -8.73
N PHE A 166 15.48 4.61 -7.46
CA PHE A 166 16.14 5.83 -7.04
C PHE A 166 17.60 5.56 -6.64
N ALA A 167 18.53 6.39 -7.09
CA ALA A 167 19.95 6.36 -6.76
C ALA A 167 20.24 7.02 -5.40
N LEU A 168 19.54 6.54 -4.36
CA LEU A 168 19.70 7.03 -3.00
C LEU A 168 20.47 6.02 -2.16
N ASN A 169 21.44 6.50 -1.39
CA ASN A 169 22.22 5.66 -0.49
C ASN A 169 21.35 5.18 0.68
N SER A 170 21.40 3.89 0.96
CA SER A 170 20.90 3.36 2.24
C SER A 170 21.62 4.06 3.39
N SER A 171 20.90 4.40 4.45
CA SER A 171 21.34 5.23 5.60
C SER A 171 21.26 6.74 5.39
N LEU A 172 20.68 7.23 4.29
CA LEU A 172 20.39 8.64 4.15
C LEU A 172 19.40 9.11 5.23
N ASN A 173 19.80 10.12 6.00
CA ASN A 173 18.90 10.81 6.92
C ASN A 173 17.98 11.75 6.14
N LEU A 174 16.71 11.36 6.00
CA LEU A 174 15.74 12.09 5.20
C LEU A 174 15.37 13.44 5.82
N HIS A 175 15.44 13.56 7.15
CA HIS A 175 15.17 14.82 7.86
C HIS A 175 16.21 15.87 7.49
N GLN A 176 17.49 15.53 7.67
CA GLN A 176 18.58 16.44 7.36
C GLN A 176 18.61 16.79 5.86
N ALA A 177 18.44 15.78 4.99
CA ALA A 177 18.44 16.01 3.54
C ALA A 177 17.34 17.00 3.11
N LEU A 178 16.14 16.90 3.69
CA LEU A 178 15.03 17.83 3.42
C LEU A 178 15.35 19.26 3.89
N LEU A 179 15.88 19.41 5.10
CA LEU A 179 16.26 20.72 5.63
C LEU A 179 17.39 21.37 4.82
N ASP A 180 18.42 20.60 4.47
CA ASP A 180 19.53 21.07 3.62
C ASP A 180 19.04 21.51 2.24
N GLY A 181 18.09 20.78 1.66
CA GLY A 181 17.48 21.09 0.38
C GLY A 181 16.66 22.39 0.39
N TYR A 182 16.03 22.71 1.52
CA TYR A 182 15.21 23.90 1.71
C TYR A 182 15.97 25.12 2.26
N GLU A 183 17.15 24.92 2.86
CA GLU A 183 17.90 25.95 3.60
C GLU A 183 18.10 27.26 2.81
N CYS A 184 18.36 27.15 1.50
CA CYS A 184 18.58 28.32 0.65
C CYS A 184 17.40 29.29 0.63
N HIS A 185 16.16 28.83 0.88
CA HIS A 185 14.93 29.64 0.91
C HIS A 185 14.62 30.25 2.27
N THR A 186 15.49 30.05 3.27
CA THR A 186 15.32 30.61 4.62
C THR A 186 16.35 31.69 4.97
N ARG A 187 17.39 31.85 4.15
CA ARG A 187 18.46 32.84 4.40
C ARG A 187 17.94 34.25 4.10
N ARG A 188 18.09 35.16 5.06
CA ARG A 188 17.82 36.60 4.86
C ARG A 188 18.99 37.22 4.11
N SER A 189 18.71 38.06 3.13
CA SER A 189 19.67 38.67 2.19
C SER A 189 20.80 39.49 2.81
N ASP A 190 20.79 39.73 4.12
CA ASP A 190 21.65 40.76 4.74
C ASP A 190 23.03 40.26 5.19
N GLN A 191 23.41 39.00 4.94
CA GLN A 191 24.69 38.45 5.45
C GLN A 191 25.64 37.76 4.47
N ASP A 192 25.31 37.44 3.21
CA ASP A 192 26.28 36.76 2.32
C ASP A 192 26.02 37.04 0.83
N SER A 193 26.23 38.29 0.42
CA SER A 193 26.18 38.69 -0.98
C SER A 193 27.58 38.71 -1.63
N SER A 194 28.33 37.60 -1.61
CA SER A 194 29.63 37.59 -2.28
C SER A 194 29.95 36.47 -3.27
N ASP A 195 29.25 35.33 -3.37
CA ASP A 195 29.76 34.25 -4.26
C ASP A 195 28.72 33.31 -4.88
N MET A 196 27.67 33.78 -5.58
CA MET A 196 26.89 32.88 -6.47
C MET A 196 26.38 33.56 -7.76
N PRO A 197 26.56 32.93 -8.95
CA PRO A 197 26.18 33.51 -10.24
C PRO A 197 24.66 33.59 -10.49
N ALA A 198 24.22 34.77 -10.93
CA ALA A 198 22.86 35.32 -10.89
C ALA A 198 21.81 34.77 -11.89
N LYS A 199 21.97 33.58 -12.48
CA LYS A 199 21.10 33.15 -13.61
C LYS A 199 20.00 32.12 -13.31
N ARG A 200 19.83 31.58 -12.10
CA ARG A 200 18.90 30.42 -11.92
C ARG A 200 18.18 30.19 -10.56
N ARG A 201 18.02 31.14 -9.63
CA ARG A 201 17.26 30.84 -8.40
C ARG A 201 16.17 31.85 -8.05
N LYS A 202 14.92 31.39 -8.03
CA LYS A 202 13.85 32.00 -7.21
C LYS A 202 14.19 31.70 -5.75
N THR A 203 15.14 32.43 -5.18
CA THR A 203 15.44 32.33 -3.75
C THR A 203 14.40 33.16 -3.01
N TYR A 204 13.64 32.52 -2.14
CA TYR A 204 12.63 33.20 -1.32
C TYR A 204 13.19 33.51 0.08
N CYS A 205 12.57 34.44 0.80
CA CYS A 205 12.82 34.69 2.22
C CYS A 205 11.64 34.12 3.04
N LEU A 206 11.63 32.80 3.26
CA LEU A 206 10.48 32.07 3.80
C LEU A 206 10.67 31.64 5.26
N PRO A 207 9.56 31.29 5.96
CA PRO A 207 9.61 30.62 7.26
C PRO A 207 10.45 29.35 7.24
N LYS A 208 11.01 29.00 8.41
CA LYS A 208 11.67 27.71 8.62
C LYS A 208 10.63 26.58 8.63
N LEU A 209 11.05 25.36 8.31
CA LEU A 209 10.21 24.18 8.40
C LEU A 209 10.37 23.50 9.76
N LYS A 210 9.26 23.22 10.42
CA LYS A 210 9.19 22.34 11.59
C LYS A 210 8.60 21.01 11.16
N VAL A 211 9.47 20.08 10.77
CA VAL A 211 9.07 18.70 10.43
C VAL A 211 8.65 18.01 11.72
N THR A 212 7.36 17.72 11.86
CA THR A 212 6.80 17.03 13.05
C THR A 212 6.65 15.55 12.81
N VAL A 213 6.32 15.17 11.57
CA VAL A 213 6.15 13.78 11.16
C VAL A 213 6.83 13.52 9.83
N MET A 214 7.63 12.47 9.77
CA MET A 214 8.09 11.79 8.56
C MET A 214 7.57 10.37 8.65
N THR A 215 7.02 9.79 7.58
CA THR A 215 6.56 8.38 7.63
C THR A 215 6.44 7.75 6.24
N ASN A 216 6.10 6.46 6.18
CA ASN A 216 5.77 5.77 4.94
C ASN A 216 4.35 6.11 4.46
N ASP A 217 4.13 6.10 3.15
CA ASP A 217 2.83 6.36 2.52
C ASP A 217 1.70 5.43 2.98
N THR A 218 1.99 4.17 3.32
CA THR A 218 1.00 3.24 3.89
C THR A 218 0.50 3.67 5.27
N VAL A 219 1.41 4.14 6.13
CA VAL A 219 1.10 4.65 7.49
C VAL A 219 0.27 5.93 7.41
N ALA A 220 0.64 6.83 6.50
CA ALA A 220 -0.16 8.02 6.22
C ALA A 220 -1.56 7.65 5.70
N THR A 221 -1.66 6.68 4.79
CA THR A 221 -2.94 6.19 4.26
C THR A 221 -3.85 5.64 5.36
N LEU A 222 -3.30 4.86 6.29
CA LEU A 222 -4.01 4.40 7.49
C LEU A 222 -4.54 5.57 8.32
N ALA A 223 -3.66 6.53 8.66
CA ALA A 223 -4.01 7.68 9.49
C ALA A 223 -5.07 8.58 8.84
N SER A 224 -4.98 8.81 7.53
CA SER A 224 -5.94 9.62 6.77
C SER A 224 -7.36 9.08 6.90
N LEU A 225 -7.53 7.76 6.79
CA LEU A 225 -8.84 7.15 6.86
C LEU A 225 -9.32 7.00 8.30
N ALA A 226 -8.42 6.70 9.25
CA ALA A 226 -8.73 6.67 10.67
C ALA A 226 -9.34 8.00 11.15
N TYR A 227 -8.78 9.13 10.71
CA TYR A 227 -9.32 10.46 10.98
C TYR A 227 -10.74 10.66 10.42
N SER A 228 -11.03 10.10 9.24
CA SER A 228 -12.29 10.37 8.51
C SER A 228 -13.45 9.43 8.88
N ILE A 229 -13.15 8.20 9.31
CA ILE A 229 -14.17 7.13 9.52
C ILE A 229 -14.78 7.14 10.92
N ARG A 230 -14.24 7.92 11.85
CA ARG A 230 -14.63 7.96 13.27
C ARG A 230 -16.11 8.29 13.52
N ALA A 231 -16.82 8.81 12.52
CA ALA A 231 -18.26 9.04 12.53
C ALA A 231 -19.13 7.77 12.44
N LEU A 232 -18.55 6.60 12.14
CA LEU A 232 -19.30 5.36 11.92
C LEU A 232 -19.28 4.46 13.17
N PRO A 233 -20.46 4.09 13.73
CA PRO A 233 -20.52 3.20 14.87
C PRO A 233 -20.01 1.81 14.50
N ASN A 234 -19.22 1.20 15.40
CA ASN A 234 -18.64 -0.14 15.23
C ASN A 234 -17.74 -0.31 13.99
N THR A 235 -17.14 0.77 13.50
CA THR A 235 -16.17 0.72 12.39
C THR A 235 -14.79 1.15 12.90
N ARG A 236 -13.75 0.37 12.59
CA ARG A 236 -12.37 0.72 12.92
C ARG A 236 -11.46 0.48 11.74
N VAL A 237 -10.57 1.43 11.48
CA VAL A 237 -9.53 1.26 10.47
C VAL A 237 -8.37 0.47 11.08
N VAL A 238 -8.06 -0.68 10.48
CA VAL A 238 -7.10 -1.64 11.03
C VAL A 238 -5.84 -1.78 10.19
N MET A 239 -5.84 -1.31 8.93
CA MET A 239 -4.71 -1.49 8.03
C MET A 239 -4.67 -0.38 6.98
N GLY A 240 -3.47 0.10 6.67
CA GLY A 240 -3.19 0.84 5.45
C GLY A 240 -2.61 -0.11 4.39
N LEU A 241 -3.10 -0.03 3.16
CA LEU A 241 -2.67 -0.86 2.05
C LEU A 241 -2.45 0.00 0.81
N ILE A 242 -1.23 -0.08 0.26
CA ILE A 242 -0.88 0.54 -1.01
C ILE A 242 -0.76 -0.56 -2.07
N VAL A 243 -1.48 -0.41 -3.18
CA VAL A 243 -1.27 -1.19 -4.40
C VAL A 243 -1.23 -0.23 -5.60
N GLY A 244 -0.02 0.19 -5.94
CA GLY A 244 0.27 1.14 -7.01
C GLY A 244 1.41 0.63 -7.86
N ALA A 245 2.41 1.48 -8.12
CA ALA A 245 3.64 1.03 -8.79
C ALA A 245 4.37 -0.07 -7.99
N GLY A 246 4.31 0.00 -6.66
CA GLY A 246 4.70 -1.09 -5.75
C GLY A 246 3.54 -1.50 -4.83
N CYS A 247 3.82 -2.35 -3.86
CA CYS A 247 2.83 -2.79 -2.87
C CYS A 247 3.42 -2.84 -1.46
N ASN A 248 2.68 -2.32 -0.48
CA ASN A 248 3.07 -2.40 0.93
C ASN A 248 1.85 -2.26 1.84
N SER A 249 1.99 -2.63 3.10
CA SER A 249 0.98 -2.46 4.13
C SER A 249 1.55 -1.94 5.45
N ALA A 250 0.74 -1.17 6.17
CA ALA A 250 0.98 -0.80 7.56
C ALA A 250 -0.20 -1.18 8.45
N ILE A 251 0.09 -1.62 9.67
CA ILE A 251 -0.92 -2.10 10.62
C ILE A 251 -0.49 -1.78 12.06
N PRO A 252 -1.41 -1.41 12.97
CA PRO A 252 -1.13 -1.37 14.40
C PRO A 252 -0.78 -2.76 14.95
N MET A 253 0.30 -2.84 15.72
CA MET A 253 0.73 -4.08 16.40
C MET A 253 1.07 -3.78 17.85
N LYS A 254 0.85 -4.76 18.74
CA LYS A 254 1.24 -4.64 20.14
C LYS A 254 2.75 -4.63 20.27
N LEU A 255 3.28 -3.81 21.19
CA LEU A 255 4.71 -3.80 21.47
C LEU A 255 5.23 -5.15 21.96
N ALA A 256 4.38 -5.96 22.60
CA ALA A 256 4.71 -7.29 23.08
C ALA A 256 4.92 -8.33 21.96
N ASP A 257 4.35 -8.09 20.77
CA ASP A 257 4.46 -9.00 19.62
C ASP A 257 5.68 -8.66 18.74
N LEU A 258 6.43 -7.62 19.10
CA LEU A 258 7.55 -7.08 18.32
C LEU A 258 8.87 -7.37 19.03
N GLN A 259 9.93 -7.52 18.23
CA GLN A 259 11.29 -7.69 18.76
C GLN A 259 11.69 -6.49 19.64
N GLU A 260 12.17 -6.75 20.86
CA GLU A 260 12.48 -5.71 21.85
C GLU A 260 13.47 -4.66 21.33
N SER A 261 14.48 -5.08 20.55
CA SER A 261 15.46 -4.18 19.93
C SER A 261 14.82 -3.13 18.99
N LYS A 262 13.65 -3.42 18.43
CA LYS A 262 12.91 -2.50 17.57
C LYS A 262 12.06 -1.51 18.36
N VAL A 263 11.55 -1.90 19.53
CA VAL A 263 10.56 -1.12 20.29
C VAL A 263 11.12 -0.47 21.56
N ALA A 264 12.36 -0.79 21.96
CA ALA A 264 13.00 -0.22 23.15
C ALA A 264 12.95 1.32 23.15
N HIS A 265 13.21 1.95 22.01
CA HIS A 265 13.16 3.41 21.86
C HIS A 265 11.75 4.01 21.97
N ILE A 266 10.70 3.21 21.71
CA ILE A 266 9.30 3.60 21.89
C ILE A 266 8.95 3.50 23.37
N ARG A 267 9.25 2.36 24.01
CA ARG A 267 9.01 2.15 25.44
C ARG A 267 9.73 3.19 26.32
N GLU A 268 10.95 3.59 25.94
CA GLU A 268 11.70 4.61 26.65
C GLU A 268 11.02 5.99 26.60
N LYS A 269 10.45 6.37 25.46
CA LYS A 269 9.85 7.70 25.25
C LYS A 269 8.37 7.77 25.59
N GLN A 270 7.66 6.65 25.46
CA GLN A 270 6.23 6.51 25.69
C GLN A 270 5.97 5.21 26.48
N PRO A 271 6.25 5.20 27.79
CA PRO A 271 6.10 4.01 28.62
C PRO A 271 4.67 3.48 28.69
N GLU A 272 3.69 4.34 28.42
CA GLU A 272 2.26 4.02 28.40
C GLU A 272 1.75 3.48 27.05
N ALA A 273 2.62 3.41 26.03
CA ALA A 273 2.24 2.86 24.74
C ALA A 273 2.16 1.32 24.79
N ASP A 274 1.00 0.77 24.44
CA ASP A 274 0.81 -0.68 24.29
C ASP A 274 0.95 -1.14 22.83
N GLU A 275 0.80 -0.23 21.88
CA GLU A 275 0.82 -0.49 20.44
C GLU A 275 1.63 0.54 19.67
N THR A 276 2.01 0.18 18.46
CA THR A 276 2.63 1.05 17.46
C THR A 276 2.18 0.67 16.06
N VAL A 277 2.11 1.64 15.16
CA VAL A 277 1.93 1.36 13.74
C VAL A 277 3.23 0.82 13.16
N VAL A 278 3.16 -0.32 12.49
CA VAL A 278 4.28 -1.00 11.85
C VAL A 278 4.16 -0.89 10.34
N SER A 279 5.21 -0.42 9.66
CA SER A 279 5.36 -0.60 8.21
C SER A 279 5.90 -2.01 7.96
N THR A 280 5.11 -2.87 7.32
CA THR A 280 5.43 -4.30 7.24
C THR A 280 6.54 -4.60 6.26
N GLU A 281 6.59 -3.87 5.13
CA GLU A 281 7.39 -4.23 3.96
C GLU A 281 7.19 -5.70 3.56
N TRP A 282 5.94 -6.17 3.63
CA TRP A 282 5.52 -7.57 3.48
C TRP A 282 5.83 -8.21 2.10
N THR A 283 6.37 -7.43 1.17
CA THR A 283 6.80 -7.91 -0.14
C THR A 283 8.25 -8.38 -0.18
N LEU A 284 9.09 -8.02 0.80
CA LEU A 284 10.50 -8.43 0.77
C LEU A 284 10.62 -9.93 1.02
N HIS A 285 11.69 -10.52 0.49
CA HIS A 285 11.94 -11.97 0.43
C HIS A 285 11.54 -12.76 1.69
N GLY A 286 11.92 -12.30 2.89
CA GLY A 286 11.66 -13.01 4.14
C GLY A 286 10.17 -13.25 4.42
N ALA A 287 9.29 -12.44 3.85
CA ALA A 287 7.83 -12.51 3.99
C ALA A 287 7.15 -13.38 2.93
N THR A 288 7.90 -13.93 1.97
CA THR A 288 7.35 -14.51 0.73
C THR A 288 7.61 -16.00 0.54
N GLY A 289 8.32 -16.66 1.47
CA GLY A 289 8.58 -18.10 1.44
C GLY A 289 7.35 -18.98 1.14
N PRO A 290 6.17 -18.69 1.75
CA PRO A 290 4.95 -19.45 1.45
C PRO A 290 4.50 -19.44 -0.03
N LEU A 291 4.95 -18.48 -0.85
CA LEU A 291 4.64 -18.45 -2.29
C LEU A 291 5.36 -19.58 -3.04
N GLU A 292 6.63 -19.84 -2.70
CA GLU A 292 7.42 -20.93 -3.28
C GLU A 292 6.95 -22.29 -2.73
N GLU A 293 6.74 -22.38 -1.42
CA GLU A 293 6.31 -23.63 -0.76
C GLU A 293 4.97 -24.18 -1.29
N LEU A 294 4.10 -23.30 -1.78
CA LEU A 294 2.80 -23.64 -2.34
C LEU A 294 2.81 -23.73 -3.87
N GLY A 295 3.97 -23.59 -4.52
CA GLY A 295 4.10 -23.69 -5.98
C GLY A 295 3.37 -22.58 -6.75
N ILE A 296 3.21 -21.40 -6.16
CA ILE A 296 2.50 -20.26 -6.75
C ILE A 296 3.39 -19.51 -7.77
N VAL A 297 4.70 -19.52 -7.55
CA VAL A 297 5.68 -18.89 -8.43
C VAL A 297 5.75 -19.66 -9.75
N THR A 298 5.45 -18.98 -10.85
CA THR A 298 5.48 -19.58 -12.20
C THR A 298 6.80 -19.32 -12.91
N LYS A 299 7.03 -20.02 -14.03
CA LYS A 299 8.19 -19.77 -14.90
C LYS A 299 8.27 -18.31 -15.39
N TRP A 300 7.13 -17.64 -15.58
CA TRP A 300 7.09 -16.24 -16.03
C TRP A 300 7.46 -15.28 -14.91
N ASP A 301 7.12 -15.61 -13.66
CA ASP A 301 7.55 -14.82 -12.50
C ASP A 301 9.06 -14.95 -12.30
N ALA A 302 9.61 -16.16 -12.45
CA ALA A 302 11.04 -16.40 -12.39
C ALA A 302 11.82 -15.65 -13.49
N GLU A 303 11.31 -15.64 -14.75
CA GLU A 303 11.92 -14.86 -15.83
C GLU A 303 11.90 -13.36 -15.53
N LEU A 304 10.78 -12.84 -15.01
CA LEU A 304 10.65 -11.44 -14.62
C LEU A 304 11.64 -11.07 -13.50
N GLU A 305 11.76 -11.93 -12.49
CA GLU A 305 12.63 -11.72 -11.34
C GLU A 305 14.10 -11.72 -11.73
N GLU A 306 14.54 -12.72 -12.51
CA GLU A 306 15.93 -12.87 -13.00
C GLU A 306 16.40 -11.62 -13.73
N HIS A 307 15.51 -10.99 -14.49
CA HIS A 307 15.80 -9.80 -15.28
C HIS A 307 15.46 -8.48 -14.59
N SER A 308 15.03 -8.52 -13.33
CA SER A 308 14.80 -7.33 -12.52
C SER A 308 16.12 -6.71 -12.05
N ASN A 309 16.09 -5.44 -11.62
CA ASN A 309 17.29 -4.75 -11.13
C ASN A 309 17.93 -5.40 -9.89
N ARG A 310 17.14 -6.13 -9.09
CA ARG A 310 17.58 -6.76 -7.84
C ARG A 310 16.82 -8.09 -7.66
N PRO A 311 17.21 -9.16 -8.36
CA PRO A 311 16.56 -10.46 -8.24
C PRO A 311 16.52 -10.92 -6.77
N GLY A 312 15.43 -11.55 -6.34
CA GLY A 312 15.22 -11.98 -4.96
C GLY A 312 14.79 -10.88 -3.99
N PHE A 313 14.71 -9.60 -4.39
CA PHE A 313 14.51 -8.52 -3.42
C PHE A 313 13.06 -8.44 -2.91
N GLN A 314 12.07 -8.44 -3.82
CA GLN A 314 10.65 -8.31 -3.47
C GLN A 314 9.75 -9.27 -4.27
N PRO A 315 9.80 -10.60 -4.02
CA PRO A 315 9.12 -11.60 -4.85
C PRO A 315 7.60 -11.35 -5.02
N LEU A 316 6.91 -10.97 -3.95
CA LEU A 316 5.48 -10.65 -4.03
C LEU A 316 5.23 -9.39 -4.86
N GLU A 317 6.10 -8.36 -4.77
CA GLU A 317 5.92 -7.12 -5.53
C GLU A 317 6.03 -7.35 -7.04
N TYR A 318 6.83 -8.31 -7.50
CA TYR A 318 6.89 -8.67 -8.93
C TYR A 318 5.54 -9.20 -9.47
N MET A 319 4.73 -9.82 -8.62
CA MET A 319 3.42 -10.38 -8.99
C MET A 319 2.25 -9.39 -8.81
N VAL A 320 2.41 -8.36 -7.98
CA VAL A 320 1.30 -7.45 -7.61
C VAL A 320 1.56 -5.96 -7.88
N GLY A 321 2.81 -5.56 -8.04
CA GLY A 321 3.21 -4.17 -8.28
C GLY A 321 2.91 -3.75 -9.72
N GLY A 322 2.28 -2.59 -9.88
CA GLY A 322 1.97 -1.99 -11.18
C GLY A 322 3.21 -1.67 -12.02
N ARG A 323 4.40 -1.59 -11.43
CA ARG A 323 5.66 -1.50 -12.18
C ARG A 323 5.95 -2.78 -12.99
N TYR A 324 5.53 -3.94 -12.49
CA TYR A 324 5.93 -5.25 -12.98
C TYR A 324 4.83 -5.97 -13.76
N ILE A 325 3.57 -5.70 -13.45
CA ILE A 325 2.39 -6.28 -14.13
C ILE A 325 2.46 -6.17 -15.66
N GLY A 326 2.90 -5.02 -16.18
CA GLY A 326 3.04 -4.79 -17.61
C GLY A 326 4.04 -5.73 -18.27
N GLU A 327 5.22 -5.87 -17.66
CA GLU A 327 6.28 -6.76 -18.15
C GLU A 327 5.90 -8.23 -17.99
N LEU A 328 5.25 -8.61 -16.89
CA LEU A 328 4.74 -9.96 -16.70
C LEU A 328 3.77 -10.36 -17.81
N VAL A 329 2.83 -9.47 -18.17
CA VAL A 329 1.92 -9.69 -19.30
C VAL A 329 2.69 -9.78 -20.62
N ARG A 330 3.73 -8.96 -20.82
CA ARG A 330 4.57 -9.02 -22.02
C ARG A 330 5.29 -10.37 -22.15
N ILE A 331 5.90 -10.86 -21.06
CA ILE A 331 6.59 -12.15 -21.00
C ILE A 331 5.61 -13.28 -21.39
N ILE A 332 4.41 -13.30 -20.80
CA ILE A 332 3.40 -14.33 -21.10
C ILE A 332 2.90 -14.20 -22.55
N CYS A 333 2.70 -12.98 -23.06
CA CYS A 333 2.34 -12.75 -24.46
C CYS A 333 3.44 -13.25 -25.41
N TYR A 334 4.71 -13.03 -25.06
CA TYR A 334 5.84 -13.47 -25.85
C TYR A 334 5.89 -15.01 -25.91
N ASP A 335 5.80 -15.69 -24.76
CA ASP A 335 5.77 -17.16 -24.69
C ASP A 335 4.57 -17.73 -25.47
N TRP A 336 3.38 -17.13 -25.34
CA TRP A 336 2.20 -17.59 -26.07
C TRP A 336 2.33 -17.43 -27.58
N PHE A 337 2.69 -16.24 -28.06
CA PHE A 337 2.72 -15.98 -29.51
C PHE A 337 3.95 -16.58 -30.18
N HIS A 338 5.12 -16.45 -29.57
CA HIS A 338 6.36 -16.92 -30.16
C HIS A 338 6.56 -18.42 -29.99
N GLU A 339 6.55 -18.90 -28.75
CA GLU A 339 6.91 -20.28 -28.43
C GLU A 339 5.72 -21.23 -28.68
N ALA A 340 4.53 -20.91 -28.15
CA ALA A 340 3.39 -21.82 -28.25
C ALA A 340 2.69 -21.77 -29.64
N LYS A 341 2.57 -20.59 -30.25
CA LYS A 341 1.93 -20.42 -31.58
C LYS A 341 2.94 -20.36 -32.74
N ASN A 342 4.25 -20.50 -32.47
CA ASN A 342 5.32 -20.52 -33.47
C ASN A 342 5.36 -19.27 -34.37
N ILE A 343 4.97 -18.11 -33.85
CA ILE A 343 5.01 -16.86 -34.63
C ILE A 343 6.44 -16.28 -34.59
N PRO A 344 7.12 -16.02 -35.73
CA PRO A 344 8.50 -15.56 -35.71
C PRO A 344 8.68 -14.26 -34.93
N ARG A 345 9.76 -14.17 -34.15
CA ARG A 345 10.12 -12.97 -33.37
C ARG A 345 10.19 -11.71 -34.25
N SER A 346 10.68 -11.84 -35.48
CA SER A 346 10.77 -10.75 -36.46
C SER A 346 9.41 -10.25 -36.94
N SER A 347 8.35 -11.05 -36.78
CA SER A 347 7.01 -10.71 -37.21
C SER A 347 6.21 -9.99 -36.12
N MET A 348 6.58 -10.13 -34.86
CA MET A 348 5.83 -9.58 -33.73
C MET A 348 6.05 -8.07 -33.54
N PRO A 349 5.05 -7.35 -33.00
CA PRO A 349 5.22 -5.96 -32.58
C PRO A 349 6.38 -5.78 -31.60
N LYS A 350 7.24 -4.78 -31.84
CA LYS A 350 8.45 -4.56 -31.03
C LYS A 350 8.19 -4.47 -29.53
N LYS A 351 7.09 -3.83 -29.13
CA LYS A 351 6.71 -3.70 -27.71
C LYS A 351 6.32 -5.00 -27.02
N LEU A 352 6.04 -6.08 -27.75
CA LEU A 352 5.87 -7.43 -27.18
C LEU A 352 7.21 -8.17 -27.06
N VAL A 353 8.22 -7.70 -27.77
CA VAL A 353 9.53 -8.35 -27.93
C VAL A 353 10.60 -7.70 -27.03
N GLU A 354 10.53 -6.38 -26.86
CA GLU A 354 11.43 -5.56 -26.05
C GLU A 354 10.88 -5.44 -24.62
N ARG A 355 11.78 -5.59 -23.63
CA ARG A 355 11.45 -5.53 -22.20
C ARG A 355 10.91 -4.16 -21.80
N ASP A 356 10.05 -4.15 -20.78
CA ASP A 356 9.49 -2.96 -20.12
C ASP A 356 8.71 -2.03 -21.06
N CYS A 357 8.22 -2.56 -22.20
CA CYS A 357 7.52 -1.78 -23.22
C CYS A 357 5.99 -1.80 -23.09
N LEU A 358 5.44 -2.67 -22.23
CA LEU A 358 4.02 -2.66 -21.87
C LEU A 358 3.85 -2.03 -20.49
N SER A 359 3.08 -0.95 -20.39
CA SER A 359 2.74 -0.34 -19.10
C SER A 359 1.42 -0.88 -18.55
N THR A 360 1.29 -0.87 -17.23
CA THR A 360 0.02 -1.20 -16.56
C THR A 360 -1.09 -0.23 -16.94
N ASP A 361 -0.78 1.04 -17.21
CA ASP A 361 -1.75 2.03 -17.71
C ASP A 361 -2.32 1.63 -19.07
N PHE A 362 -1.47 1.14 -19.99
CA PHE A 362 -1.93 0.63 -21.28
C PHE A 362 -2.85 -0.59 -21.11
N LEU A 363 -2.50 -1.51 -20.21
CA LEU A 363 -3.34 -2.67 -19.92
C LEU A 363 -4.70 -2.27 -19.33
N SER A 364 -4.72 -1.30 -18.43
CA SER A 364 -5.95 -0.79 -17.80
C SER A 364 -6.83 -0.02 -18.81
N LEU A 365 -6.26 1.03 -19.41
CA LEU A 365 -7.01 2.02 -20.19
C LEU A 365 -7.35 1.55 -21.61
N VAL A 366 -6.55 0.64 -22.18
CA VAL A 366 -6.74 0.16 -23.57
C VAL A 366 -7.23 -1.28 -23.57
N VAL A 367 -6.52 -2.21 -22.92
CA VAL A 367 -6.82 -3.64 -23.04
C VAL A 367 -8.08 -4.04 -22.27
N ALA A 368 -8.12 -3.72 -20.98
CA ALA A 368 -9.21 -4.10 -20.08
C ALA A 368 -10.49 -3.28 -20.32
N SER A 369 -10.35 -2.00 -20.68
CA SER A 369 -11.47 -1.08 -20.91
C SER A 369 -12.14 -1.23 -22.29
N SER A 370 -11.57 -2.02 -23.19
CA SER A 370 -12.12 -2.21 -24.54
C SER A 370 -13.44 -3.01 -24.53
N SER A 371 -14.47 -2.48 -25.19
CA SER A 371 -15.82 -3.05 -25.22
C SER A 371 -15.93 -4.42 -25.91
N SER A 372 -15.06 -4.69 -26.89
CA SER A 372 -15.07 -5.91 -27.71
C SER A 372 -13.67 -6.20 -28.25
N ASN A 373 -13.47 -7.40 -28.79
CA ASN A 373 -12.16 -7.80 -29.30
C ASN A 373 -11.85 -7.12 -30.64
N GLU A 374 -12.86 -6.75 -31.42
CA GLU A 374 -12.75 -6.01 -32.67
C GLU A 374 -12.21 -4.60 -32.41
N HIS A 375 -12.78 -3.89 -31.45
CA HIS A 375 -12.31 -2.57 -31.05
C HIS A 375 -10.90 -2.64 -30.46
N LEU A 376 -10.61 -3.68 -29.68
CA LEU A 376 -9.28 -3.89 -29.15
C LEU A 376 -8.26 -4.16 -30.26
N ALA A 377 -8.57 -4.96 -31.27
CA ALA A 377 -7.68 -5.21 -32.40
C ALA A 377 -7.27 -3.93 -33.13
N VAL A 378 -8.22 -3.00 -33.33
CA VAL A 378 -7.94 -1.67 -33.89
C VAL A 378 -7.02 -0.86 -32.97
N ALA A 379 -7.32 -0.82 -31.67
CA ALA A 379 -6.49 -0.10 -30.70
C ALA A 379 -5.06 -0.68 -30.63
N LEU A 380 -4.93 -2.01 -30.60
CA LEU A 380 -3.63 -2.70 -30.60
C LEU A 380 -2.84 -2.40 -31.88
N SER A 381 -3.50 -2.27 -33.04
CA SER A 381 -2.83 -1.88 -34.29
C SER A 381 -2.19 -0.50 -34.21
N ASN A 382 -2.81 0.43 -33.47
CA ASN A 382 -2.27 1.78 -33.27
C ASN A 382 -1.15 1.80 -32.21
N HIS A 383 -1.31 1.06 -31.11
CA HIS A 383 -0.39 1.13 -29.98
C HIS A 383 0.78 0.14 -30.03
N LEU A 384 0.57 -1.01 -30.68
CA LEU A 384 1.52 -2.12 -30.90
C LEU A 384 1.61 -2.45 -32.41
N PRO A 385 2.05 -1.50 -33.25
CA PRO A 385 2.12 -1.73 -34.69
C PRO A 385 3.14 -2.82 -35.03
N SER A 386 2.82 -3.59 -36.07
CA SER A 386 3.73 -4.59 -36.63
C SER A 386 4.97 -3.94 -37.26
N PRO A 387 6.11 -4.64 -37.29
CA PRO A 387 7.26 -4.21 -38.08
C PRO A 387 6.88 -4.07 -39.56
N SER A 388 7.45 -3.09 -40.27
CA SER A 388 7.17 -2.85 -41.71
C SER A 388 7.49 -4.04 -42.61
N SER A 389 8.31 -4.98 -42.15
CA SER A 389 8.70 -6.21 -42.84
C SER A 389 7.85 -7.42 -42.46
N SER A 390 6.75 -7.24 -41.73
CA SER A 390 5.92 -8.31 -41.17
C SER A 390 4.49 -8.25 -41.70
N ASP A 391 3.92 -9.41 -41.97
CA ASP A 391 2.50 -9.59 -42.30
C ASP A 391 1.62 -9.76 -41.05
N TRP A 392 2.15 -9.53 -39.85
CA TRP A 392 1.36 -9.60 -38.62
C TRP A 392 0.23 -8.57 -38.66
N ILE A 393 -0.99 -9.03 -38.36
CA ILE A 393 -2.17 -8.17 -38.21
C ILE A 393 -2.87 -8.54 -36.92
N TRP A 394 -3.26 -7.53 -36.14
CA TRP A 394 -4.12 -7.74 -34.99
C TRP A 394 -5.52 -8.15 -35.45
N THR A 395 -5.84 -9.43 -35.30
CA THR A 395 -7.21 -9.94 -35.46
C THR A 395 -7.97 -9.84 -34.13
N PRO A 396 -9.31 -9.87 -34.14
CA PRO A 396 -10.10 -9.96 -32.91
C PRO A 396 -9.70 -11.17 -32.03
N GLU A 397 -9.25 -12.27 -32.64
CA GLU A 397 -8.77 -13.44 -31.92
C GLU A 397 -7.47 -13.15 -31.14
N LEU A 398 -6.43 -12.62 -31.81
CA LEU A 398 -5.16 -12.28 -31.17
C LEU A 398 -5.31 -11.18 -30.12
N ALA A 399 -6.19 -10.20 -30.38
CA ALA A 399 -6.57 -9.19 -29.41
C ALA A 399 -7.24 -9.80 -28.17
N GLY A 400 -8.11 -10.79 -28.38
CA GLY A 400 -8.72 -11.59 -27.31
C GLY A 400 -7.69 -12.32 -26.46
N HIS A 401 -6.63 -12.87 -27.06
CA HIS A 401 -5.55 -13.53 -26.33
C HIS A 401 -4.84 -12.59 -25.35
N ILE A 402 -4.44 -11.39 -25.79
CA ILE A 402 -3.83 -10.40 -24.89
C ILE A 402 -4.78 -10.04 -23.74
N ARG A 403 -6.08 -9.83 -24.04
CA ARG A 403 -7.07 -9.53 -23.00
C ARG A 403 -7.18 -10.66 -21.99
N MET A 404 -7.19 -11.92 -22.42
CA MET A 404 -7.25 -13.08 -21.53
C MET A 404 -6.00 -13.21 -20.66
N ILE A 405 -4.81 -13.02 -21.24
CA ILE A 405 -3.53 -13.03 -20.51
C ILE A 405 -3.53 -11.93 -19.44
N ALA A 406 -3.85 -10.70 -19.83
CA ALA A 406 -3.92 -9.58 -18.90
C ALA A 406 -4.93 -9.83 -17.77
N ALA A 407 -6.12 -10.36 -18.10
CA ALA A 407 -7.14 -10.69 -17.11
C ALA A 407 -6.69 -11.79 -16.13
N ALA A 408 -5.95 -12.81 -16.59
CA ALA A 408 -5.42 -13.88 -15.75
C ALA A 408 -4.36 -13.36 -14.77
N VAL A 409 -3.42 -12.53 -15.25
CA VAL A 409 -2.42 -11.88 -14.39
C VAL A 409 -3.09 -11.01 -13.32
N GLN A 410 -4.10 -10.23 -13.70
CA GLN A 410 -4.83 -9.37 -12.77
C GLN A 410 -5.65 -10.14 -11.74
N GLU A 411 -6.31 -11.23 -12.16
CA GLU A 411 -7.05 -12.08 -11.24
C GLU A 411 -6.12 -12.69 -10.20
N ARG A 412 -4.99 -13.27 -10.63
CA ARG A 412 -3.96 -13.80 -9.74
C ARG A 412 -3.42 -12.73 -8.79
N SER A 413 -3.07 -11.58 -9.34
CA SER A 413 -2.56 -10.43 -8.57
C SER A 413 -3.52 -10.03 -7.45
N SER A 414 -4.82 -9.87 -7.76
CA SER A 414 -5.84 -9.52 -6.77
C SER A 414 -6.05 -10.60 -5.69
N ALA A 415 -5.95 -11.88 -6.07
CA ALA A 415 -6.04 -12.99 -5.13
C ALA A 415 -4.87 -12.99 -4.14
N LEU A 416 -3.64 -12.78 -4.62
CA LEU A 416 -2.44 -12.72 -3.77
C LEU A 416 -2.49 -11.56 -2.78
N VAL A 417 -2.92 -10.38 -3.22
CA VAL A 417 -3.11 -9.22 -2.32
C VAL A 417 -4.17 -9.53 -1.25
N ALA A 418 -5.29 -10.16 -1.62
CA ALA A 418 -6.31 -10.58 -0.66
C ALA A 418 -5.75 -11.59 0.36
N ALA A 419 -4.98 -12.57 -0.09
CA ALA A 419 -4.42 -13.58 0.78
C ALA A 419 -3.41 -12.99 1.80
N ALA A 420 -2.55 -12.08 1.34
CA ALA A 420 -1.61 -11.35 2.20
C ALA A 420 -2.35 -10.44 3.19
N THR A 421 -3.40 -9.74 2.75
CA THR A 421 -4.25 -8.90 3.61
C THR A 421 -4.87 -9.73 4.74
N VAL A 422 -5.51 -10.86 4.42
CA VAL A 422 -6.12 -11.75 5.41
C VAL A 422 -5.04 -12.37 6.32
N GLY A 423 -3.89 -12.76 5.78
CA GLY A 423 -2.77 -13.28 6.56
C GLY A 423 -2.25 -12.26 7.58
N LEU A 424 -2.15 -10.98 7.19
CA LEU A 424 -1.71 -9.91 8.08
C LEU A 424 -2.75 -9.55 9.15
N LEU A 425 -4.05 -9.55 8.81
CA LEU A 425 -5.12 -9.41 9.81
C LEU A 425 -5.13 -10.58 10.80
N ALA A 426 -4.82 -11.79 10.34
CA ALA A 426 -4.72 -12.96 11.21
C ALA A 426 -3.46 -12.94 12.08
N CYS A 427 -2.37 -12.35 11.59
CA CYS A 427 -1.14 -12.13 12.35
C CYS A 427 -1.41 -11.31 13.62
N THR A 428 -2.19 -10.23 13.51
CA THR A 428 -2.53 -9.33 14.63
C THR A 428 -3.75 -9.77 15.44
N GLY A 429 -4.38 -10.89 15.06
CA GLY A 429 -5.56 -11.42 15.76
C GLY A 429 -6.87 -10.70 15.46
N GLU A 430 -6.91 -9.84 14.45
CA GLU A 430 -8.13 -9.15 14.00
C GLU A 430 -9.12 -10.13 13.36
N VAL A 431 -8.61 -11.15 12.67
CA VAL A 431 -9.39 -12.28 12.13
C VAL A 431 -8.78 -13.61 12.59
N LYS A 432 -9.62 -14.64 12.69
CA LYS A 432 -9.18 -15.99 13.06
C LYS A 432 -9.25 -16.90 11.84
N LEU A 433 -8.13 -17.55 11.52
CA LEU A 433 -8.05 -18.62 10.53
C LEU A 433 -8.03 -19.98 11.24
N LYS A 434 -8.64 -20.99 10.63
CA LYS A 434 -8.62 -22.37 11.11
C LYS A 434 -7.42 -23.10 10.52
N SER A 435 -6.85 -24.03 11.27
CA SER A 435 -5.79 -24.90 10.76
C SER A 435 -6.29 -25.71 9.58
N THR A 436 -5.51 -25.71 8.49
CA THR A 436 -5.80 -26.43 7.25
C THR A 436 -5.83 -27.96 7.43
N SER A 437 -5.16 -28.49 8.46
CA SER A 437 -5.17 -29.93 8.81
C SER A 437 -6.57 -30.50 9.11
N ARG A 438 -7.54 -29.66 9.52
CA ARG A 438 -8.92 -30.08 9.79
C ARG A 438 -9.84 -30.01 8.57
N LEU A 439 -9.47 -29.26 7.53
CA LEU A 439 -10.28 -29.13 6.32
C LEU A 439 -10.20 -30.39 5.44
N GLU A 440 -9.12 -31.17 5.55
CA GLU A 440 -8.99 -32.46 4.84
C GLU A 440 -9.79 -33.60 5.49
N THR A 441 -10.16 -33.48 6.77
CA THR A 441 -10.90 -34.54 7.49
C THR A 441 -12.42 -34.45 7.34
N ASP A 442 -12.96 -33.26 7.09
CA ASP A 442 -14.41 -33.06 6.96
C ASP A 442 -14.96 -33.50 5.58
N ASP A 443 -14.11 -33.68 4.57
CA ASP A 443 -14.52 -34.10 3.22
C ASP A 443 -14.51 -35.63 2.99
N LYS A 444 -14.19 -36.43 4.04
CA LYS A 444 -14.10 -37.91 3.97
C LYS A 444 -14.95 -38.68 4.98
N SER A 445 -16.01 -38.10 5.54
CA SER A 445 -16.93 -38.86 6.41
C SER A 445 -18.41 -38.66 6.08
N SER A 446 -18.84 -39.22 4.95
CA SER A 446 -20.24 -39.64 4.75
C SER A 446 -20.33 -41.17 4.83
N GLY A 447 -20.70 -41.68 6.00
CA GLY A 447 -20.97 -43.10 6.25
C GLY A 447 -21.69 -43.31 7.59
N PRO A 448 -22.67 -44.23 7.69
CA PRO A 448 -23.74 -44.11 8.69
C PRO A 448 -23.41 -44.73 10.06
N SER A 449 -23.84 -44.00 11.09
CA SER A 449 -24.21 -44.38 12.47
C SER A 449 -24.01 -45.84 12.96
N LYS A 450 -23.34 -45.97 14.11
CA LYS A 450 -23.61 -46.81 15.32
C LYS A 450 -22.38 -46.65 16.25
N SER A 451 -22.41 -46.60 17.58
CA SER A 451 -23.41 -46.83 18.63
C SER A 451 -22.84 -46.25 19.95
N MET A 452 -23.74 -45.94 20.91
CA MET A 452 -23.44 -45.42 22.25
C MET A 452 -22.37 -46.20 23.02
N SER A 453 -21.48 -45.48 23.69
CA SER A 453 -20.92 -45.89 24.99
C SER A 453 -20.72 -44.66 25.88
N THR A 454 -21.48 -44.66 26.97
CA THR A 454 -21.47 -43.72 28.09
C THR A 454 -20.13 -43.69 28.82
N GLN A 455 -19.52 -42.51 28.95
CA GLN A 455 -18.73 -42.17 30.14
C GLN A 455 -19.02 -40.73 30.56
N ASN A 456 -19.27 -40.59 31.86
CA ASN A 456 -19.60 -39.36 32.57
C ASN A 456 -18.46 -38.36 32.49
N ASP A 457 -18.74 -37.17 31.97
CA ASP A 457 -18.01 -35.97 32.35
C ASP A 457 -18.99 -34.86 32.71
N THR A 458 -18.71 -34.31 33.88
CA THR A 458 -19.46 -33.34 34.67
C THR A 458 -19.85 -32.12 33.85
N VAL A 459 -21.15 -31.82 33.81
CA VAL A 459 -21.73 -30.62 33.19
C VAL A 459 -21.18 -29.36 33.86
N PRO A 460 -20.50 -28.44 33.14
CA PRO A 460 -20.29 -27.10 33.63
C PRO A 460 -21.57 -26.28 33.42
N ASN A 461 -21.93 -25.54 34.46
CA ASN A 461 -23.08 -24.66 34.63
C ASN A 461 -23.38 -23.77 33.39
N PRO A 462 -24.65 -23.57 32.95
CA PRO A 462 -24.99 -22.75 31.76
C PRO A 462 -24.95 -21.23 31.98
N GLU A 463 -24.16 -20.74 32.94
CA GLU A 463 -24.09 -19.31 33.28
C GLU A 463 -22.69 -18.74 33.02
N SER A 464 -22.34 -18.53 31.75
CA SER A 464 -21.31 -17.53 31.36
C SER A 464 -21.24 -17.18 29.86
N LEU A 465 -22.16 -17.66 29.02
CA LEU A 465 -22.27 -17.19 27.63
C LEU A 465 -23.18 -15.96 27.58
N THR A 466 -22.72 -14.82 28.08
CA THR A 466 -23.27 -13.54 27.62
C THR A 466 -22.72 -13.25 26.23
N PRO A 467 -23.54 -13.22 25.16
CA PRO A 467 -23.04 -12.87 23.83
C PRO A 467 -22.67 -11.38 23.83
N GLY A 468 -21.43 -11.05 23.44
CA GLY A 468 -20.95 -9.67 23.22
C GLY A 468 -21.68 -8.90 22.11
N TRP A 469 -22.80 -9.40 21.60
CA TRP A 469 -23.58 -8.85 20.48
C TRP A 469 -24.29 -7.52 20.81
N ARG A 470 -24.15 -6.99 22.03
CA ARG A 470 -24.79 -5.74 22.46
C ARG A 470 -24.32 -4.51 21.66
N LYS A 471 -23.23 -4.61 20.88
CA LYS A 471 -22.71 -3.52 20.04
C LYS A 471 -23.00 -3.69 18.54
N GLY A 472 -23.57 -4.81 18.07
CA GLY A 472 -23.71 -5.09 16.62
C GLY A 472 -22.41 -5.57 15.97
N PRO A 473 -22.43 -5.94 14.67
CA PRO A 473 -21.24 -6.44 13.96
C PRO A 473 -20.17 -5.36 13.84
N GLU A 474 -18.90 -5.72 14.06
CA GLU A 474 -17.74 -4.82 13.89
C GLU A 474 -17.27 -4.81 12.41
N GLU A 475 -17.10 -3.63 11.83
CA GLU A 475 -16.47 -3.44 10.52
C GLU A 475 -14.98 -3.11 10.67
N LEU A 476 -14.13 -4.03 10.22
CA LEU A 476 -12.70 -3.84 10.10
C LEU A 476 -12.38 -3.24 8.73
N VAL A 477 -11.86 -2.02 8.72
CA VAL A 477 -11.58 -1.28 7.49
C VAL A 477 -10.10 -1.34 7.12
N VAL A 478 -9.82 -1.75 5.88
CA VAL A 478 -8.51 -1.62 5.25
C VAL A 478 -8.54 -0.36 4.37
N ALA A 479 -7.77 0.65 4.75
CA ALA A 479 -7.57 1.88 4.01
C ALA A 479 -6.71 1.62 2.78
N VAL A 480 -7.29 1.70 1.58
CA VAL A 480 -6.60 1.41 0.32
C VAL A 480 -6.26 2.67 -0.47
N SER A 481 -5.07 2.69 -1.07
CA SER A 481 -4.63 3.71 -2.02
C SER A 481 -3.64 3.13 -3.05
N GLY A 482 -3.39 3.84 -4.14
CA GLY A 482 -2.44 3.44 -5.18
C GLY A 482 -3.09 3.26 -6.55
N GLY A 483 -2.31 3.55 -7.60
CA GLY A 483 -2.83 3.65 -8.97
C GLY A 483 -3.45 2.35 -9.51
N VAL A 484 -2.96 1.17 -9.11
CA VAL A 484 -3.52 -0.10 -9.58
C VAL A 484 -4.87 -0.34 -8.94
N ILE A 485 -4.96 -0.28 -7.60
CA ILE A 485 -6.23 -0.56 -6.90
C ILE A 485 -7.32 0.47 -7.17
N GLN A 486 -6.95 1.72 -7.46
CA GLN A 486 -7.89 2.81 -7.72
C GLN A 486 -8.34 2.90 -9.19
N HIS A 487 -7.49 2.49 -10.14
CA HIS A 487 -7.76 2.76 -11.57
C HIS A 487 -7.81 1.51 -12.44
N TYR A 488 -7.30 0.36 -12.00
CA TYR A 488 -7.42 -0.87 -12.78
C TYR A 488 -8.86 -1.43 -12.66
N PRO A 489 -9.57 -1.69 -13.78
CA PRO A 489 -10.97 -2.08 -13.76
C PRO A 489 -11.28 -3.25 -12.81
N HIS A 490 -12.19 -3.01 -11.87
CA HIS A 490 -12.69 -3.99 -10.89
C HIS A 490 -11.61 -4.62 -9.97
N TYR A 491 -10.42 -4.04 -9.88
CA TYR A 491 -9.33 -4.63 -9.10
C TYR A 491 -9.64 -4.67 -7.60
N LYS A 492 -10.08 -3.53 -7.02
CA LYS A 492 -10.55 -3.47 -5.62
C LYS A 492 -11.69 -4.45 -5.34
N ASP A 493 -12.67 -4.53 -6.22
CA ASP A 493 -13.82 -5.44 -6.08
C ASP A 493 -13.39 -6.92 -6.13
N ARG A 494 -12.38 -7.25 -6.95
CA ARG A 494 -11.79 -8.59 -6.99
C ARG A 494 -11.10 -8.93 -5.67
N ILE A 495 -10.29 -8.03 -5.12
CA ILE A 495 -9.64 -8.23 -3.82
C ILE A 495 -10.71 -8.43 -2.74
N GLN A 496 -11.74 -7.57 -2.68
CA GLN A 496 -12.82 -7.69 -1.71
C GLN A 496 -13.51 -9.06 -1.81
N ARG A 497 -13.86 -9.51 -3.01
CA ARG A 497 -14.46 -10.85 -3.22
C ARG A 497 -13.58 -11.98 -2.71
N HIS A 498 -12.26 -11.90 -2.91
CA HIS A 498 -11.33 -12.91 -2.39
C HIS A 498 -11.22 -12.85 -0.87
N ILE A 499 -11.15 -11.65 -0.27
CA ILE A 499 -11.19 -11.47 1.19
C ILE A 499 -12.46 -12.11 1.77
N ASP A 500 -13.64 -11.81 1.20
CA ASP A 500 -14.91 -12.33 1.67
C ASP A 500 -14.92 -13.87 1.64
N ARG A 501 -14.45 -14.48 0.55
CA ARG A 501 -14.37 -15.94 0.41
C ARG A 501 -13.42 -16.58 1.43
N LEU A 502 -12.27 -15.95 1.66
CA LEU A 502 -11.27 -16.43 2.62
C LEU A 502 -11.82 -16.36 4.06
N ILE A 503 -12.45 -15.25 4.43
CA ILE A 503 -13.08 -15.06 5.75
C ILE A 503 -14.25 -16.03 5.95
N LEU A 504 -15.11 -16.21 4.94
CA LEU A 504 -16.21 -17.18 4.99
C LEU A 504 -15.70 -18.61 5.24
N SER A 505 -14.57 -18.98 4.62
CA SER A 505 -13.96 -20.31 4.79
C SER A 505 -13.36 -20.52 6.18
N ALA A 506 -12.93 -19.45 6.84
CA ALA A 506 -12.49 -19.51 8.22
C ALA A 506 -13.66 -19.73 9.21
N GLY A 507 -14.90 -19.49 8.78
CA GLY A 507 -16.10 -19.57 9.59
C GLY A 507 -16.40 -18.28 10.37
N PRO A 508 -17.41 -18.31 11.27
CA PRO A 508 -17.86 -17.12 11.99
C PRO A 508 -16.73 -16.46 12.77
N GLN A 509 -16.55 -15.16 12.55
CA GLN A 509 -15.60 -14.36 13.29
C GLN A 509 -16.19 -13.91 14.63
N GLY A 510 -15.34 -13.71 15.65
CA GLY A 510 -15.77 -13.15 16.93
C GLY A 510 -16.45 -11.80 16.72
N GLU A 511 -17.51 -11.51 17.49
CA GLU A 511 -18.24 -10.23 17.45
C GLU A 511 -18.85 -9.88 16.08
N GLY A 512 -18.96 -10.85 15.16
CA GLY A 512 -19.52 -10.62 13.82
C GLY A 512 -18.59 -9.79 12.91
N LYS A 513 -17.28 -9.79 13.18
CA LYS A 513 -16.29 -9.02 12.43
C LYS A 513 -16.34 -9.30 10.92
N SER A 514 -16.39 -8.22 10.14
CA SER A 514 -16.33 -8.24 8.67
C SER A 514 -15.23 -7.31 8.17
N VAL A 515 -14.59 -7.64 7.05
CA VAL A 515 -13.45 -6.87 6.51
C VAL A 515 -13.87 -6.13 5.25
N PHE A 516 -13.61 -4.81 5.20
CA PHE A 516 -13.98 -3.97 4.05
C PHE A 516 -12.80 -3.13 3.56
N LEU A 517 -12.59 -3.12 2.25
CA LEU A 517 -11.68 -2.18 1.59
C LEU A 517 -12.37 -0.84 1.39
N ARG A 518 -11.76 0.24 1.90
CA ARG A 518 -12.26 1.60 1.70
C ARG A 518 -11.16 2.51 1.17
N GLU A 519 -11.49 3.26 0.13
CA GLU A 519 -10.53 4.15 -0.52
C GLU A 519 -10.17 5.32 0.39
N ALA A 520 -8.87 5.54 0.53
CA ALA A 520 -8.28 6.71 1.14
C ALA A 520 -7.65 7.55 0.02
N SER A 521 -8.50 8.25 -0.75
CA SER A 521 -8.05 9.09 -1.87
C SER A 521 -7.05 10.14 -1.40
N ASP A 522 -5.84 10.07 -1.94
CA ASP A 522 -4.68 10.86 -1.52
C ASP A 522 -4.30 10.67 -0.03
N GLY A 523 -4.52 9.47 0.51
CA GLY A 523 -4.21 9.14 1.90
C GLY A 523 -2.75 9.41 2.29
N GLY A 524 -1.82 9.32 1.33
CA GLY A 524 -0.42 9.67 1.54
C GLY A 524 -0.19 11.13 1.95
N ILE A 525 -0.85 12.09 1.29
CA ILE A 525 -0.67 13.53 1.58
C ILE A 525 -1.61 14.01 2.69
N VAL A 526 -2.87 13.58 2.67
CA VAL A 526 -3.83 13.93 3.73
C VAL A 526 -3.38 13.35 5.06
N GLY A 527 -2.92 12.10 5.05
CA GLY A 527 -2.46 11.39 6.24
C GLY A 527 -1.32 12.07 6.97
N VAL A 528 -0.34 12.64 6.26
CA VAL A 528 0.75 13.37 6.94
C VAL A 528 0.35 14.76 7.41
N GLY A 529 -0.65 15.39 6.79
CA GLY A 529 -1.29 16.59 7.36
C GLY A 529 -2.02 16.28 8.67
N VAL A 530 -2.77 15.17 8.70
CA VAL A 530 -3.46 14.65 9.89
C VAL A 530 -2.46 14.30 11.00
N LEU A 531 -1.41 13.55 10.68
CA LEU A 531 -0.38 13.15 11.64
C LEU A 531 0.41 14.35 12.15
N ALA A 532 0.68 15.35 11.31
CA ALA A 532 1.27 16.61 11.75
C ALA A 532 0.39 17.33 12.77
N GLY A 533 -0.93 17.35 12.56
CA GLY A 533 -1.88 17.87 13.56
C GLY A 533 -1.93 17.06 14.84
N THR A 534 -1.90 15.73 14.72
CA THR A 534 -1.85 14.80 15.86
C THR A 534 -0.59 15.02 16.71
N ALA A 535 0.56 15.24 16.06
CA ALA A 535 1.84 15.47 16.74
C ALA A 535 2.00 16.91 17.25
N ALA A 536 1.32 17.89 16.65
CA ALA A 536 1.37 19.29 17.05
C ALA A 536 0.36 19.66 18.15
N GLY A 537 -0.71 18.89 18.28
CA GLY A 537 -1.78 19.14 19.25
C GLY A 537 -1.35 18.85 20.69
N GLU A 538 -1.35 19.88 21.53
CA GLU A 538 -1.73 19.73 22.93
C GLU A 538 -3.20 19.30 22.96
N ILE A 539 -3.47 18.09 23.44
CA ILE A 539 -4.84 17.58 23.61
C ILE A 539 -5.55 18.51 24.60
N GLN A 540 -6.43 19.40 24.12
CA GLN A 540 -7.38 20.08 24.99
C GLN A 540 -8.36 19.01 25.50
N GLU A 541 -8.19 18.66 26.78
CA GLU A 541 -9.01 17.74 27.56
C GLU A 541 -9.17 16.33 26.99
N ILE A 542 -8.33 15.43 27.52
CA ILE A 542 -8.60 14.00 27.55
C ILE A 542 -9.84 13.81 28.43
N ILE A 543 -11.03 13.74 27.82
CA ILE A 543 -12.14 13.02 28.44
C ILE A 543 -11.71 11.55 28.43
N GLY A 544 -11.09 11.14 29.53
CA GLY A 544 -10.87 9.73 29.82
C GLY A 544 -12.20 9.02 29.66
N SER A 545 -12.17 7.82 29.06
CA SER A 545 -13.36 6.97 28.99
C SER A 545 -13.94 6.84 30.40
N THR A 546 -15.05 7.52 30.66
CA THR A 546 -15.80 7.38 31.90
C THR A 546 -16.57 6.07 31.79
N LEU A 547 -15.86 4.97 32.00
CA LEU A 547 -16.41 3.64 32.21
C LEU A 547 -15.62 2.99 33.34
N GLU A 548 -15.62 3.63 34.52
CA GLU A 548 -15.39 3.01 35.83
C GLU A 548 -15.46 4.07 36.94
N SER A 549 -16.67 4.47 37.33
CA SER A 549 -16.95 5.17 38.60
C SER A 549 -18.46 5.41 38.71
N GLU A 550 -19.25 4.35 38.86
CA GLU A 550 -20.58 4.45 39.48
C GLU A 550 -21.03 3.05 39.92
N ARG A 551 -20.40 2.59 41.00
CA ARG A 551 -21.00 1.63 41.95
C ARG A 551 -20.71 2.15 43.36
N SER A 552 -21.63 2.95 43.87
CA SER A 552 -21.95 3.00 45.29
C SER A 552 -23.31 2.33 45.48
#